data_AF-A0A660V7N9-F1
#
_entry.id   AF-A0A660V7N9-F1
#
_cell.length_a   1.000
_cell.length_b   1.000
_cell.length_c   1.000
_cell.angle_alpha   90.00
_cell.angle_beta   90.00
_cell.angle_gamma   90.00
#
_symmetry.space_group_name_H-M   'P 1'
#
loop_
_entity.id
_entity.type
_entity.pdbx_description
1 polymer ?
#
loop_
_entity_poly.entity_id
_entity_poly.type
_entity_poly.pdbx_seq_one_letter_code
_entity_poly.pdbx_strand_id
1 'polypeptide(L)'
;MRLILRSVWEGTNMWRGVFCVFVVVGCASVSKPTILSDAEFNNFVKHKGFVVVRFDAGLTKRDVFSEALKELGRGVRGAVCPISRCGRTVASQKITRFPAYLLYYNGRQLTRRVGQMSKEELVMWVRRHMEVMSVEGR
;
A
#
# COMPACT_ATOMS: atom_id res chain seq x y z
N MET A 1 -18.24 -25.37 -2.36
CA MET A 1 -19.20 -25.68 -1.27
C MET A 1 -19.18 -27.18 -1.01
N ARG A 2 -18.65 -27.59 0.14
CA ARG A 2 -18.85 -28.93 0.74
C ARG A 2 -18.39 -28.82 2.20
N LEU A 3 -19.35 -28.89 3.13
CA LEU A 3 -19.06 -28.99 4.56
C LEU A 3 -18.76 -30.46 4.89
N ILE A 4 -17.65 -30.71 5.57
CA ILE A 4 -17.41 -32.00 6.24
C ILE A 4 -17.67 -31.73 7.73
N LEU A 5 -18.84 -32.14 8.23
CA LEU A 5 -19.10 -32.26 9.66
C LEU A 5 -18.60 -33.63 10.13
N ARG A 6 -17.63 -33.65 11.04
CA ARG A 6 -17.43 -34.79 11.94
C ARG A 6 -17.83 -34.37 13.33
N SER A 7 -18.91 -34.97 13.82
CA SER A 7 -19.37 -34.90 15.20
C SER A 7 -18.38 -35.66 16.09
N VAL A 8 -17.89 -35.02 17.15
CA VAL A 8 -17.32 -35.70 18.32
C VAL A 8 -18.13 -35.20 19.51
N TRP A 9 -18.96 -36.10 20.04
CA TRP A 9 -19.67 -35.95 21.30
C TRP A 9 -19.03 -36.95 22.28
N GLU A 10 -18.38 -36.45 23.34
CA GLU A 10 -18.42 -36.96 24.72
C GLU A 10 -17.37 -36.23 25.57
N GLY A 11 -17.74 -35.83 26.79
CA GLY A 11 -16.78 -35.32 27.77
C GLY A 11 -17.28 -34.12 28.56
N THR A 12 -17.81 -34.41 29.74
CA THR A 12 -18.30 -33.54 30.80
C THR A 12 -17.34 -32.42 31.28
N ASN A 13 -17.97 -31.35 31.78
CA ASN A 13 -17.50 -30.39 32.79
C ASN A 13 -16.44 -29.32 32.42
N MET A 14 -16.73 -28.15 33.00
CA MET A 14 -15.83 -27.03 33.28
C MET A 14 -15.54 -26.04 32.13
N TRP A 15 -16.21 -24.88 32.23
CA TRP A 15 -15.74 -23.55 31.84
C TRP A 15 -14.68 -23.53 30.72
N ARG A 16 -15.14 -23.55 29.47
CA ARG A 16 -14.30 -23.26 28.31
C ARG A 16 -14.69 -21.91 27.73
N GLY A 17 -13.85 -20.91 28.01
CA GLY A 17 -13.79 -19.69 27.21
C GLY A 17 -13.65 -20.08 25.75
N VAL A 18 -14.69 -19.80 24.98
CA VAL A 18 -14.72 -20.00 23.55
C VAL A 18 -13.77 -18.96 22.95
N PHE A 19 -12.50 -19.35 22.77
CA PHE A 19 -11.60 -18.67 21.86
C PHE A 19 -12.14 -18.89 20.45
N CYS A 20 -13.10 -18.07 20.04
CA CYS A 20 -13.39 -17.85 18.63
C CYS A 20 -12.16 -17.17 18.03
N VAL A 21 -11.22 -17.97 17.51
CA VAL A 21 -10.25 -17.49 16.52
C VAL A 21 -11.07 -17.16 15.28
N PHE A 22 -11.59 -15.94 15.24
CA PHE A 22 -12.10 -15.34 14.01
C PHE A 22 -10.88 -15.16 13.10
N VAL A 23 -10.58 -16.17 12.28
CA VAL A 23 -9.84 -15.95 11.05
C VAL A 23 -10.76 -15.12 10.18
N VAL A 24 -10.71 -13.81 10.39
CA VAL A 24 -11.27 -12.84 9.44
C VAL A 24 -10.41 -13.00 8.19
N VAL A 25 -10.81 -13.94 7.33
CA VAL A 25 -10.44 -13.93 5.92
C VAL A 25 -11.17 -12.73 5.34
N GLY A 26 -10.66 -11.54 5.69
CA GLY A 26 -11.19 -10.29 5.21
C GLY A 26 -10.94 -10.28 3.72
N CYS A 27 -11.99 -10.49 2.94
CA CYS A 27 -12.04 -10.28 1.50
C CYS A 27 -11.13 -9.09 1.18
N ALA A 28 -10.04 -9.39 0.47
CA ALA A 28 -9.01 -8.42 0.14
C ALA A 28 -9.66 -7.37 -0.78
N SER A 29 -10.16 -6.29 -0.18
CA SER A 29 -10.58 -5.11 -0.94
C SER A 29 -9.31 -4.50 -1.50
N VAL A 30 -8.97 -4.99 -2.70
CA VAL A 30 -7.87 -4.59 -3.55
C VAL A 30 -7.97 -3.09 -3.75
N SER A 31 -7.13 -2.33 -3.05
CA SER A 31 -7.17 -0.88 -3.10
C SER A 31 -6.58 -0.44 -4.42
N LYS A 32 -7.43 -0.16 -5.41
CA LYS A 32 -7.02 0.56 -6.61
C LYS A 32 -6.28 1.84 -6.17
N PRO A 33 -5.17 2.21 -6.82
CA PRO A 33 -4.46 3.42 -6.45
C PRO A 33 -5.38 4.64 -6.59
N THR A 34 -5.36 5.52 -5.59
CA THR A 34 -6.17 6.75 -5.61
C THR A 34 -5.57 7.74 -6.61
N ILE A 35 -6.41 8.38 -7.44
CA ILE A 35 -5.95 9.43 -8.35
C ILE A 35 -6.07 10.77 -7.65
N LEU A 36 -4.92 11.39 -7.36
CA LEU A 36 -4.85 12.64 -6.61
C LEU A 36 -4.88 13.86 -7.53
N SER A 37 -5.22 14.98 -6.91
CA SER A 37 -4.97 16.35 -7.36
C SER A 37 -4.06 17.09 -6.38
N ASP A 38 -3.61 18.28 -6.75
CA ASP A 38 -2.81 19.17 -5.88
C ASP A 38 -3.43 19.37 -4.49
N ALA A 39 -4.76 19.52 -4.40
CA ALA A 39 -5.46 19.78 -3.14
C ALA A 39 -5.45 18.57 -2.19
N GLU A 40 -5.42 17.36 -2.75
CA GLU A 40 -5.53 16.11 -1.98
C GLU A 40 -4.16 15.58 -1.55
N PHE A 41 -3.09 15.96 -2.26
CA PHE A 41 -1.75 15.38 -2.07
C PHE A 41 -1.26 15.47 -0.63
N ASN A 42 -1.27 16.67 -0.04
CA ASN A 42 -0.73 16.89 1.31
C ASN A 42 -1.49 16.09 2.37
N ASN A 43 -2.81 15.97 2.24
CA ASN A 43 -3.64 15.19 3.17
C ASN A 43 -3.40 13.69 2.98
N PHE A 44 -3.18 13.25 1.74
CA PHE A 44 -2.93 11.84 1.42
C PHE A 44 -1.58 11.36 1.99
N VAL A 45 -0.50 12.13 1.82
CA VAL A 45 0.84 11.71 2.27
C VAL A 45 1.01 11.75 3.79
N LYS A 46 0.21 12.55 4.50
CA LYS A 46 0.18 12.62 5.98
C LYS A 46 -0.45 11.39 6.65
N HIS A 47 -0.94 10.41 5.89
CA HIS A 47 -1.51 9.20 6.43
C HIS A 47 -0.51 8.43 7.32
N LYS A 48 -1.01 7.84 8.42
CA LYS A 48 -0.22 6.99 9.32
C LYS A 48 0.15 5.67 8.63
N GLY A 49 1.43 5.35 8.55
CA GLY A 49 1.95 4.19 7.83
C GLY A 49 2.59 4.55 6.49
N PHE A 50 2.77 3.55 5.63
CA PHE A 50 3.46 3.74 4.35
C PHE A 50 2.53 4.29 3.28
N VAL A 51 3.05 5.25 2.52
CA VAL A 51 2.37 5.83 1.36
C VAL A 51 3.33 5.86 0.18
N VAL A 52 2.90 5.32 -0.95
CA VAL A 52 3.62 5.39 -2.23
C VAL A 52 2.82 6.26 -3.20
N VAL A 53 3.45 7.33 -3.70
CA VAL A 53 2.85 8.19 -4.73
C VAL A 53 3.64 8.08 -6.01
N ARG A 54 2.96 7.70 -7.10
CA ARG A 54 3.50 7.69 -8.46
C ARG A 54 3.08 8.96 -9.21
N PHE A 55 4.04 9.78 -9.58
CA PHE A 55 3.86 10.88 -10.51
C PHE A 55 3.95 10.37 -11.94
N ASP A 56 2.97 10.71 -12.76
CA ASP A 56 2.84 10.19 -14.11
C ASP A 56 2.45 11.29 -15.11
N ALA A 57 2.95 11.16 -16.33
CA ALA A 57 2.61 12.00 -17.48
C ALA A 57 1.76 11.25 -18.52
N GLY A 58 1.18 10.11 -18.14
CA GLY A 58 0.45 9.22 -19.06
C GLY A 58 1.35 8.24 -19.80
N LEU A 59 2.59 8.05 -19.33
CA LEU A 59 3.61 7.25 -20.00
C LEU A 59 3.64 5.80 -19.49
N THR A 60 2.92 5.49 -18.42
CA THR A 60 3.00 4.17 -17.76
C THR A 60 1.72 3.36 -17.88
N LYS A 61 1.87 2.03 -18.04
CA LYS A 61 0.75 1.09 -17.89
C LYS A 61 0.20 1.21 -16.47
N ARG A 62 -1.11 1.43 -16.34
CA ARG A 62 -1.77 1.61 -15.03
C ARG A 62 -1.73 0.35 -14.17
N ASP A 63 -1.64 -0.82 -14.81
CA ASP A 63 -1.81 -2.11 -14.15
C ASP A 63 -0.61 -2.48 -13.28
N VAL A 64 0.62 -2.19 -13.72
CA VAL A 64 1.86 -2.54 -13.00
C VAL A 64 1.89 -1.97 -11.58
N PHE A 65 1.49 -0.70 -11.42
CA PHE A 65 1.47 -0.05 -10.11
C PHE A 65 0.36 -0.62 -9.20
N SER A 66 -0.81 -0.90 -9.78
CA SER A 66 -1.92 -1.51 -9.06
C SER A 66 -1.57 -2.92 -8.57
N GLU A 67 -0.92 -3.73 -9.41
CA GLU A 67 -0.46 -5.07 -9.05
C GLU A 67 0.61 -5.05 -7.96
N ALA A 68 1.58 -4.13 -8.03
CA ALA A 68 2.57 -3.97 -6.98
C ALA A 68 1.93 -3.63 -5.62
N LEU A 69 0.92 -2.75 -5.60
CA LEU A 69 0.19 -2.42 -4.37
C LEU A 69 -0.59 -3.62 -3.81
N LYS A 70 -1.14 -4.48 -4.67
CA LYS A 70 -1.78 -5.74 -4.22
C LYS A 70 -0.77 -6.64 -3.52
N GLU A 71 0.44 -6.75 -4.05
CA GLU A 71 1.50 -7.58 -3.50
C GLU A 71 2.12 -7.02 -2.21
N LEU A 72 2.14 -5.68 -2.07
CA LEU A 72 2.54 -4.99 -0.84
C LEU A 72 1.47 -5.12 0.27
N GLY A 73 0.21 -5.32 -0.12
CA GLY A 73 -0.90 -5.54 0.80
C GLY A 73 -1.35 -4.28 1.56
N ARG A 74 -2.13 -4.48 2.62
CA ARG A 74 -2.82 -3.38 3.35
C ARG A 74 -1.89 -2.44 4.12
N GLY A 75 -0.61 -2.77 4.24
CA GLY A 75 0.39 -1.94 4.93
C GLY A 75 0.82 -0.71 4.14
N VAL A 76 0.47 -0.63 2.85
CA VAL A 76 0.89 0.45 1.95
C VAL A 76 -0.32 1.08 1.27
N ARG A 77 -0.45 2.40 1.39
CA ARG A 77 -1.41 3.20 0.61
C ARG A 77 -0.76 3.68 -0.68
N GLY A 78 -1.44 3.46 -1.81
CA GLY A 78 -0.93 3.87 -3.12
C GLY A 78 -1.76 4.97 -3.77
N ALA A 79 -1.09 5.92 -4.39
CA ALA A 79 -1.71 6.96 -5.21
C ALA A 79 -0.97 7.23 -6.51
N VAL A 80 -1.71 7.73 -7.49
CA VAL A 80 -1.18 8.30 -8.73
C VAL A 80 -1.47 9.79 -8.74
N CYS A 81 -0.45 10.59 -9.00
CA CYS A 81 -0.54 12.05 -9.20
C CYS A 81 -0.24 12.35 -10.68
N PRO A 82 -1.26 12.41 -11.57
CA PRO A 82 -1.02 12.77 -12.95
C PRO A 82 -0.63 14.24 -13.06
N ILE A 83 0.32 14.58 -13.94
CA ILE A 83 0.81 15.96 -14.10
C ILE A 83 -0.32 16.95 -14.42
N SER A 84 -1.36 16.50 -15.15
CA SER A 84 -2.53 17.31 -15.49
C SER A 84 -3.38 17.74 -14.28
N ARG A 85 -3.32 17.02 -13.15
CA ARG A 85 -4.04 17.35 -11.90
C ARG A 85 -3.12 17.79 -10.76
N CYS A 86 -1.83 17.50 -10.88
CA CYS A 86 -0.84 17.69 -9.83
C CYS A 86 0.30 18.65 -10.23
N GLY A 87 0.07 19.58 -11.16
CA GLY A 87 1.12 20.44 -11.71
C GLY A 87 1.89 21.23 -10.64
N ARG A 88 1.19 21.80 -9.64
CA ARG A 88 1.85 22.55 -8.55
C ARG A 88 2.63 21.62 -7.63
N THR A 89 2.10 20.44 -7.36
CA THR A 89 2.76 19.40 -6.55
C THR A 89 4.01 18.86 -7.24
N VAL A 90 3.95 18.62 -8.55
CA VAL A 90 5.11 18.22 -9.37
C VAL A 90 6.23 19.26 -9.23
N ALA A 91 5.89 20.55 -9.33
CA ALA A 91 6.84 21.63 -9.17
C ALA A 91 7.41 21.71 -7.73
N SER A 92 6.56 21.65 -6.70
CA SER A 92 6.99 21.74 -5.30
C SER A 92 7.84 20.55 -4.86
N GLN A 93 7.54 19.36 -5.38
CA GLN A 93 8.32 18.12 -5.18
C GLN A 93 9.55 18.02 -6.10
N LYS A 94 9.81 19.05 -6.92
CA LYS A 94 10.95 19.13 -7.87
C LYS A 94 11.04 17.89 -8.77
N ILE A 95 9.90 17.43 -9.27
CA ILE A 95 9.80 16.29 -10.19
C ILE A 95 10.04 16.79 -11.62
N THR A 96 11.20 16.44 -12.18
CA THR A 96 11.64 16.88 -13.51
C THR A 96 11.58 15.78 -14.57
N ARG A 97 11.32 14.53 -14.17
CA ARG A 97 11.26 13.36 -15.04
C ARG A 97 10.16 12.42 -14.58
N PHE A 98 9.54 11.73 -15.53
CA PHE A 98 8.42 10.81 -15.30
C PHE A 98 8.72 9.41 -15.86
N PRO A 99 8.16 8.34 -15.27
CA PRO A 99 7.45 8.36 -13.99
C PRO A 99 8.41 8.63 -12.82
N ALA A 100 7.88 9.13 -11.72
CA ALA A 100 8.62 9.28 -10.47
C ALA A 100 7.80 8.72 -9.31
N TYR A 101 8.48 8.16 -8.32
CA TYR A 101 7.88 7.49 -7.18
C TYR A 101 8.45 8.12 -5.92
N LEU A 102 7.56 8.54 -5.02
CA LEU A 102 7.91 9.00 -3.69
C LEU A 102 7.35 8.00 -2.67
N LEU A 103 8.19 7.63 -1.70
CA LEU A 103 7.79 6.81 -0.57
C LEU A 103 7.78 7.68 0.68
N TYR A 104 6.68 7.61 1.42
CA TYR A 104 6.46 8.29 2.68
C TYR A 104 6.17 7.28 3.79
N TYR A 105 6.50 7.66 5.01
CA TYR A 105 6.09 6.97 6.23
C TYR A 105 5.69 8.01 7.28
N ASN A 106 4.44 7.95 7.78
CA ASN A 106 3.90 8.91 8.76
C ASN A 106 4.09 10.38 8.33
N GLY A 107 3.85 10.71 7.06
CA GLY A 107 4.02 12.07 6.53
C GLY A 107 5.47 12.48 6.21
N ARG A 108 6.47 11.71 6.62
CA ARG A 108 7.88 11.96 6.27
C ARG A 108 8.22 11.28 4.96
N GLN A 109 8.75 12.02 3.98
CA GLN A 109 9.32 11.41 2.77
C GLN A 109 10.58 10.63 3.15
N LEU A 110 10.60 9.33 2.82
CA LEU A 110 11.75 8.46 3.04
C LEU A 110 12.72 8.50 1.87
N THR A 111 12.19 8.40 0.65
CA THR A 111 13.03 8.25 -0.55
C THR A 111 12.25 8.60 -1.82
N ARG A 112 13.01 8.81 -2.91
CA ARG A 112 12.52 9.11 -4.25
C ARG A 112 13.20 8.18 -5.26
N ARG A 113 12.42 7.68 -6.22
CA ARG A 113 12.91 7.00 -7.43
C ARG A 113 12.35 7.68 -8.67
N VAL A 114 13.16 7.71 -9.72
CA VAL A 114 12.82 8.33 -11.00
C VAL A 114 13.09 7.29 -12.08
N GLY A 115 12.20 7.22 -13.07
CA GLY A 115 12.25 6.20 -14.11
C GLY A 115 11.24 5.10 -13.87
N GLN A 116 10.97 4.35 -14.93
CA GLN A 116 10.04 3.23 -14.91
C GLN A 116 10.62 2.11 -14.05
N MET A 117 9.76 1.50 -13.23
CA MET A 117 10.09 0.29 -12.47
C MET A 117 9.14 -0.82 -12.87
N SER A 118 9.65 -2.05 -12.93
CA SER A 118 8.81 -3.25 -12.98
C SER A 118 8.00 -3.38 -11.68
N LYS A 119 7.03 -4.30 -11.69
CA LYS A 119 6.24 -4.61 -10.50
C LYS A 119 7.16 -5.10 -9.37
N GLU A 120 8.06 -6.03 -9.69
CA GLU A 120 9.00 -6.66 -8.77
C GLU A 120 9.98 -5.64 -8.17
N GLU A 121 10.53 -4.75 -9.00
CA GLU A 121 11.43 -3.69 -8.55
C GLU A 121 10.75 -2.75 -7.55
N LEU A 122 9.52 -2.35 -7.85
CA LEU A 122 8.72 -1.48 -6.97
C LEU A 122 8.42 -2.17 -5.63
N VAL A 123 8.01 -3.45 -5.66
CA VAL A 123 7.71 -4.22 -4.44
C VAL A 123 8.96 -4.36 -3.57
N MET A 124 10.09 -4.78 -4.15
CA MET A 124 11.36 -4.93 -3.42
C MET A 124 11.83 -3.61 -2.83
N TRP A 125 11.74 -2.52 -3.60
CA TRP A 125 12.13 -1.19 -3.12
C TRP A 125 11.31 -0.74 -1.92
N VAL A 126 9.99 -0.95 -1.92
CA VAL A 126 9.13 -0.60 -0.79
C VAL A 126 9.39 -1.51 0.41
N ARG A 127 9.44 -2.85 0.21
CA ARG A 127 9.68 -3.82 1.30
C ARG A 127 10.97 -3.56 2.05
N ARG A 128 12.06 -3.24 1.34
CA ARG A 128 13.34 -2.88 1.96
C ARG A 128 13.20 -1.72 2.95
N HIS A 129 12.40 -0.71 2.64
CA HIS A 129 12.18 0.41 3.57
C HIS A 129 11.22 0.02 4.70
N MET A 130 10.23 -0.84 4.44
CA MET A 130 9.37 -1.36 5.49
C MET A 130 10.16 -2.14 6.56
N GLU A 131 11.13 -2.95 6.13
CA GLU A 131 12.03 -3.69 7.02
C GLU A 131 12.88 -2.76 7.87
N VAL A 132 13.51 -1.74 7.25
CA VAL A 132 14.33 -0.75 7.98
C VAL A 132 13.52 -0.03 9.05
N MET A 133 12.33 0.48 8.73
CA MET A 133 11.49 1.19 9.70
C MET A 133 10.91 0.28 10.78
N SER A 134 10.76 -1.03 10.51
CA SER A 134 10.32 -2.02 11.51
C SER A 134 11.40 -2.30 12.57
N VAL A 135 12.67 -2.12 12.20
CA VAL A 135 13.81 -2.24 13.13
C VAL A 135 13.97 -0.97 13.96
N GLU A 136 13.85 0.21 13.34
CA GLU A 136 14.00 1.51 14.03
C GLU A 136 12.86 1.84 15.02
N GLY A 137 11.70 1.18 14.89
CA GLY A 137 10.53 1.40 15.74
C GLY A 137 10.45 0.52 17.00
N ARG A 138 11.49 -0.28 17.28
CA ARG A 138 11.66 -1.04 18.53
C ARG A 138 12.67 -0.36 19.43
#